data_AF-A0A7X7PQK8-F1
#
_entry.id   AF-A0A7X7PQK8-F1
#
_cell.length_a   1.000
_cell.length_b   1.000
_cell.length_c   1.000
_cell.angle_alpha   90.00
_cell.angle_beta   90.00
_cell.angle_gamma   90.00
#
_symmetry.space_group_name_H-M   'P 1'
#
loop_
_entity.id
_entity.type
_entity.pdbx_description
1 polymer ?
#
loop_
_entity_poly.entity_id
_entity_poly.type
_entity_poly.pdbx_seq_one_letter_code
_entity_poly.pdbx_strand_id
1 'polypeptide(L)'
;MTQAREQTPPTCLDRLGRVGLSRVAVVVLLALMVGLLVPGMAGLANSATTSSSGDRVIVPILFPFLERRDWKDDWGAPRTGHLHKGNDILAPKGTPVVAVVSGTLDWMNFTGKLSTVNPYPEYYLLLRGDDGNDYFYVHLNNDTPG
;
A
#
# COMPACT_ATOMS: atom_id res chain seq x y z
N MET A 1 11.31 -81.79 -53.19
CA MET A 1 12.77 -81.93 -52.98
C MET A 1 13.22 -80.55 -52.51
N THR A 2 13.63 -80.26 -51.27
CA THR A 2 14.40 -80.98 -50.25
C THR A 2 14.31 -80.06 -49.01
N GLN A 3 13.82 -80.51 -47.83
CA GLN A 3 14.62 -80.86 -46.62
C GLN A 3 15.83 -79.90 -46.40
N ALA A 4 16.18 -79.35 -45.25
CA ALA A 4 16.08 -79.76 -43.86
C ALA A 4 16.36 -78.50 -42.99
N ARG A 5 15.64 -78.29 -41.89
CA ARG A 5 16.15 -78.38 -40.50
C ARG A 5 17.62 -77.99 -40.29
N GLU A 6 17.82 -76.95 -39.48
CA GLU A 6 18.89 -76.93 -38.47
C GLU A 6 18.46 -76.06 -37.27
N GLN A 7 18.55 -76.66 -36.08
CA GLN A 7 18.32 -76.04 -34.77
C GLN A 7 19.38 -76.60 -33.82
N THR A 8 20.37 -75.78 -33.42
CA THR A 8 21.14 -75.87 -32.15
C THR A 8 22.04 -74.61 -31.98
N PRO A 9 22.57 -74.27 -30.78
CA PRO A 9 21.91 -73.54 -29.68
C PRO A 9 22.72 -72.25 -29.28
N PRO A 10 22.47 -71.57 -28.14
CA PRO A 10 22.75 -70.14 -27.96
C PRO A 10 24.17 -69.83 -27.46
N THR A 11 24.67 -68.65 -27.81
CA THR A 11 25.81 -68.02 -27.13
C THR A 11 25.48 -66.58 -26.78
N CYS A 12 25.39 -66.36 -25.47
CA CYS A 12 26.03 -65.28 -24.74
C CYS A 12 25.97 -63.90 -25.41
N LEU A 13 25.03 -63.06 -24.98
CA LEU A 13 25.40 -61.88 -24.19
C LEU A 13 24.14 -61.28 -23.57
N ASP A 14 24.13 -61.46 -22.27
CA ASP A 14 23.42 -60.72 -21.25
C ASP A 14 23.11 -59.25 -21.58
N ARG A 15 21.84 -58.91 -21.34
CA ARG A 15 21.45 -57.89 -20.35
C ARG A 15 22.16 -56.54 -20.48
N LEU A 16 21.59 -55.67 -21.31
CA LEU A 16 21.59 -54.24 -21.00
C LEU A 16 20.15 -53.79 -20.80
N GLY A 17 19.82 -53.60 -19.52
CA GLY A 17 18.53 -53.12 -19.04
C GLY A 17 18.19 -51.78 -19.68
N ARG A 18 16.95 -51.69 -20.14
CA ARG A 18 16.31 -50.49 -20.63
C ARG A 18 16.12 -49.53 -19.44
N VAL A 19 17.04 -48.60 -19.23
CA VAL A 19 16.93 -47.57 -18.18
C VAL A 19 15.90 -46.54 -18.65
N GLY A 20 14.65 -46.68 -18.20
CA GLY A 20 13.62 -45.66 -18.37
C GLY A 20 13.93 -44.47 -17.46
N LEU A 21 14.21 -43.30 -18.04
CA LEU A 21 14.29 -42.05 -17.29
C LEU A 21 12.92 -41.81 -16.61
N SER A 22 12.89 -41.89 -15.28
CA SER A 22 11.71 -41.58 -14.49
C SER A 22 11.30 -40.13 -14.75
N ARG A 23 9.99 -39.87 -14.88
CA ARG A 23 9.42 -38.53 -15.14
C ARG A 23 9.90 -37.46 -14.14
N VAL A 24 10.37 -37.88 -12.96
CA VAL A 24 10.99 -37.03 -11.94
C VAL A 24 12.35 -36.47 -12.39
N ALA A 25 13.16 -37.22 -13.14
CA ALA A 25 14.47 -36.79 -13.64
C ALA A 25 14.35 -35.74 -14.77
N VAL A 26 13.28 -35.78 -15.56
CA VAL A 26 12.99 -34.79 -16.61
C VAL A 26 12.54 -33.45 -16.02
N VAL A 27 11.78 -33.47 -14.91
CA VAL A 27 11.30 -32.25 -14.24
C VAL A 27 12.43 -31.52 -13.51
N VAL A 28 13.38 -32.24 -12.91
CA VAL A 28 14.55 -31.64 -12.23
C VAL A 28 15.52 -30.99 -13.24
N LEU A 29 15.66 -31.56 -14.44
CA LEU A 29 16.51 -30.98 -15.51
C LEU A 29 15.90 -29.72 -16.15
N LEU A 30 14.57 -29.64 -16.26
CA LEU A 30 13.89 -28.41 -16.71
C LEU A 30 13.97 -27.28 -15.68
N ALA A 31 13.91 -27.60 -14.38
CA ALA A 31 14.05 -26.60 -13.31
C ALA A 31 15.49 -26.05 -13.17
N LEU A 32 16.51 -26.82 -13.56
CA LEU A 32 17.93 -26.39 -13.51
C LEU A 32 18.40 -25.63 -14.76
N MET A 33 17.66 -25.66 -15.88
CA MET A 33 18.01 -24.94 -17.12
C MET A 33 17.32 -23.56 -17.28
N VAL A 34 16.50 -23.13 -16.32
CA VAL A 34 15.92 -21.77 -16.27
C VAL A 34 16.78 -20.81 -15.43
N GLY A 35 17.78 -21.32 -14.70
CA GLY A 35 18.57 -20.54 -13.73
C GLY A 35 19.86 -19.88 -14.25
N LEU A 36 20.18 -19.95 -15.54
CA LEU A 36 21.52 -19.56 -16.01
C LEU A 36 21.55 -18.92 -17.41
N LEU A 37 20.99 -17.72 -17.58
CA LEU A 37 21.32 -16.79 -18.69
C LEU A 37 20.68 -15.38 -18.58
N VAL A 38 20.78 -14.72 -17.42
CA VAL A 38 20.65 -13.24 -17.36
C VAL A 38 21.80 -12.64 -16.54
N PRO A 39 23.03 -12.55 -17.10
CA PRO A 39 24.05 -11.72 -16.51
C PRO A 39 23.77 -10.25 -16.83
N GLY A 40 23.61 -9.44 -15.79
CA GLY A 40 24.10 -8.07 -15.80
C GLY A 40 23.39 -7.09 -16.74
N MET A 41 22.17 -6.70 -16.41
CA MET A 41 21.82 -5.29 -16.46
C MET A 41 21.23 -4.92 -15.10
N ALA A 42 22.10 -4.79 -14.10
CA ALA A 42 21.88 -3.79 -13.07
C ALA A 42 21.92 -2.45 -13.81
N GLY A 43 20.81 -2.10 -14.47
CA GLY A 43 20.58 -0.73 -14.86
C GLY A 43 20.72 0.05 -13.57
N LEU A 44 21.72 0.92 -13.50
CA LEU A 44 21.67 2.04 -12.61
C LEU A 44 20.35 2.71 -12.98
N ALA A 45 19.30 2.46 -12.19
CA ALA A 45 18.24 3.41 -12.08
C ALA A 45 18.96 4.65 -11.59
N ASN A 46 19.33 5.51 -12.54
CA ASN A 46 19.46 6.92 -12.27
C ASN A 46 18.07 7.30 -11.76
N SER A 47 17.85 7.13 -10.46
CA SER A 47 17.00 8.04 -9.72
C SER A 47 17.64 9.40 -9.96
N ALA A 48 17.26 10.02 -11.07
CA ALA A 48 17.29 11.45 -11.20
C ALA A 48 16.35 11.92 -10.10
N THR A 49 16.88 11.99 -8.88
CA THR A 49 16.35 12.84 -7.84
C THR A 49 16.55 14.24 -8.40
N THR A 50 15.61 14.64 -9.24
CA THR A 50 15.35 16.03 -9.52
C THR A 50 14.84 16.55 -8.19
N SER A 51 15.76 16.91 -7.29
CA SER A 51 15.43 17.78 -6.18
C SER A 51 15.12 19.12 -6.79
N SER A 52 13.91 19.27 -7.31
CA SER A 52 13.31 20.57 -7.55
C SER A 52 13.22 21.23 -6.18
N SER A 53 14.10 22.18 -5.92
CA SER A 53 13.81 23.17 -4.89
C SER A 53 12.51 23.89 -5.31
N GLY A 54 11.36 23.46 -4.78
CA GLY A 54 10.09 24.14 -5.00
C GLY A 54 8.90 23.34 -5.57
N ASP A 55 8.96 22.02 -5.71
CA ASP A 55 7.75 21.26 -6.08
C ASP A 55 6.80 21.20 -4.88
N ARG A 56 5.60 21.77 -5.06
CA ARG A 56 4.50 21.67 -4.10
C ARG A 56 4.14 20.19 -3.96
N VAL A 57 4.26 19.65 -2.74
CA VAL A 57 3.71 18.32 -2.43
C VAL A 57 2.19 18.41 -2.53
N ILE A 58 1.61 17.65 -3.45
CA ILE A 58 0.16 17.53 -3.60
C ILE A 58 -0.23 16.17 -3.06
N VAL A 59 -1.03 16.18 -1.99
CA VAL A 59 -1.63 14.96 -1.40
C VAL A 59 -3.11 14.93 -1.81
N PRO A 60 -3.55 13.95 -2.62
CA PRO A 60 -4.94 13.82 -2.98
C PRO A 60 -5.75 13.29 -1.79
N ILE A 61 -6.76 14.05 -1.37
CA ILE A 61 -7.66 13.71 -0.27
C ILE A 61 -9.12 13.97 -0.69
N LEU A 62 -10.07 13.33 -0.01
CA LEU A 62 -11.49 13.67 -0.16
C LEU A 62 -11.79 15.04 0.46
N PHE A 63 -12.85 15.67 -0.03
CA PHE A 63 -13.42 16.83 0.67
C PHE A 63 -14.07 16.35 1.97
N PRO A 64 -13.88 17.02 3.12
CA PRO A 64 -14.30 16.52 4.44
C PRO A 64 -15.81 16.58 4.70
N PHE A 65 -16.62 16.82 3.67
CA PHE A 65 -18.08 16.83 3.71
C PHE A 65 -18.64 16.04 2.53
N LEU A 66 -19.82 15.44 2.73
CA LEU A 66 -20.56 14.76 1.65
C LEU A 66 -21.01 15.72 0.53
N GLU A 67 -21.17 16.99 0.86
CA GLU A 67 -21.56 18.04 -0.07
C GLU A 67 -20.43 19.06 -0.22
N ARG A 68 -20.28 19.60 -1.43
CA ARG A 68 -19.35 20.70 -1.66
C ARG A 68 -19.76 21.91 -0.84
N ARG A 69 -18.77 22.58 -0.23
CA ARG A 69 -18.94 23.85 0.49
C ARG A 69 -17.93 24.87 0.00
N ASP A 70 -18.29 26.13 0.12
CA ASP A 70 -17.37 27.22 -0.15
C ASP A 70 -16.32 27.30 0.96
N TRP A 71 -15.09 27.48 0.53
CA TRP A 71 -13.94 27.66 1.39
C TRP A 71 -12.91 28.51 0.66
N LYS A 72 -11.93 29.01 1.40
CA LYS A 72 -10.79 29.72 0.83
C LYS A 72 -9.52 29.21 1.48
N ASP A 73 -8.41 29.35 0.77
CA ASP A 73 -7.11 29.14 1.39
C ASP A 73 -6.81 30.28 2.36
N ASP A 74 -6.91 29.98 3.65
CA ASP A 74 -6.56 30.86 4.77
C ASP A 74 -5.41 30.26 5.61
N TRP A 75 -4.63 29.34 5.03
CA TRP A 75 -3.39 28.87 5.63
C TRP A 75 -2.45 30.07 5.85
N GLY A 76 -1.89 30.18 7.05
CA GLY A 76 -0.99 31.27 7.40
C GLY A 76 -1.69 32.61 7.65
N ALA A 77 -3.03 32.69 7.58
CA ALA A 77 -3.77 33.89 7.97
C ALA A 77 -3.51 34.24 9.46
N PRO A 78 -3.42 35.52 9.84
CA PRO A 78 -3.20 35.91 11.23
C PRO A 78 -4.32 35.45 12.17
N ARG A 79 -3.94 34.87 13.32
CA ARG A 79 -4.82 34.58 14.47
C ARG A 79 -4.23 35.26 15.71
N THR A 80 -5.02 35.38 16.76
CA THR A 80 -4.51 35.90 18.03
C THR A 80 -3.39 34.99 18.55
N GLY A 81 -2.17 35.51 18.57
CA GLY A 81 -0.98 34.81 19.11
C GLY A 81 -0.33 33.77 18.19
N HIS A 82 -0.81 33.52 16.97
CA HIS A 82 -0.20 32.56 16.04
C HIS A 82 -0.65 32.77 14.59
N LEU A 83 -0.04 32.06 13.64
CA LEU A 83 -0.53 31.95 12.26
C LEU A 83 -1.39 30.70 12.11
N HIS A 84 -2.44 30.78 11.31
CA HIS A 84 -3.36 29.67 11.09
C HIS A 84 -2.65 28.45 10.45
N LYS A 85 -2.86 27.26 11.01
CA LYS A 85 -2.25 25.97 10.57
C LYS A 85 -3.32 24.97 10.16
N GLY A 86 -4.22 25.42 9.29
CA GLY A 86 -5.29 24.63 8.73
C GLY A 86 -6.11 25.47 7.76
N ASN A 87 -7.29 24.97 7.42
CA ASN A 87 -8.28 25.71 6.66
C ASN A 87 -9.65 25.63 7.32
N ASP A 88 -10.33 26.76 7.42
CA ASP A 88 -11.66 26.85 8.00
C ASP A 88 -12.73 26.63 6.93
N ILE A 89 -13.59 25.62 7.14
CA ILE A 89 -14.75 25.34 6.28
C ILE A 89 -16.01 25.44 7.14
N LEU A 90 -16.82 26.48 6.89
CA LEU A 90 -18.01 26.75 7.69
C LEU A 90 -19.16 25.80 7.31
N ALA A 91 -19.85 25.27 8.31
CA ALA A 91 -21.02 24.44 8.14
C ALA A 91 -22.03 24.64 9.29
N PRO A 92 -23.34 24.39 9.07
CA PRO A 92 -24.31 24.33 10.16
C PRO A 92 -23.88 23.31 11.24
N LYS A 93 -24.23 23.60 12.49
CA LYS A 93 -23.98 22.67 13.61
C LYS A 93 -24.64 21.32 13.33
N GLY A 94 -23.92 20.23 13.62
CA GLY A 94 -24.40 18.86 13.40
C GLY A 94 -24.25 18.36 11.96
N THR A 95 -23.59 19.13 11.09
CA THR A 95 -23.24 18.66 9.75
C THR A 95 -22.27 17.47 9.83
N PRO A 96 -22.56 16.33 9.18
CA PRO A 96 -21.64 15.20 9.13
C PRO A 96 -20.33 15.56 8.44
N VAL A 97 -19.22 15.19 9.07
CA VAL A 97 -17.88 15.20 8.48
C VAL A 97 -17.46 13.77 8.12
N VAL A 98 -16.61 13.63 7.11
CA VAL A 98 -16.09 12.32 6.67
C VAL A 98 -14.58 12.28 6.78
N ALA A 99 -14.04 11.07 6.97
CA ALA A 99 -12.61 10.85 6.88
C ALA A 99 -12.12 11.17 5.46
N VAL A 100 -11.14 12.08 5.34
CA VAL A 100 -10.60 12.52 4.05
C VAL A 100 -9.74 11.46 3.36
N VAL A 101 -9.26 10.48 4.12
CA VAL A 101 -8.53 9.29 3.69
C VAL A 101 -8.89 8.10 4.59
N SER A 102 -8.57 6.88 4.15
CA SER A 102 -8.53 5.71 5.04
C SER A 102 -7.46 5.89 6.12
N GLY A 103 -7.70 5.34 7.30
CA GLY A 103 -6.78 5.49 8.41
C GLY A 103 -7.30 4.96 9.73
N THR A 104 -6.54 5.21 10.78
CA THR A 104 -6.86 4.83 12.16
C THR A 104 -7.05 6.07 13.02
N LEU A 105 -8.10 6.08 13.83
CA LEU A 105 -8.31 7.11 14.85
C LEU A 105 -7.24 6.96 15.95
N ASP A 106 -6.33 7.93 16.06
CA ASP A 106 -5.26 7.92 17.07
C ASP A 106 -5.77 8.46 18.40
N TRP A 107 -6.43 9.62 18.35
CA TRP A 107 -6.96 10.28 19.54
C TRP A 107 -8.20 11.12 19.23
N MET A 108 -9.06 11.26 20.23
CA MET A 108 -10.32 11.99 20.18
C MET A 108 -10.57 12.64 21.54
N ASN A 109 -11.07 13.87 21.55
CA ASN A 109 -11.73 14.42 22.73
C ASN A 109 -13.23 14.56 22.51
N PHE A 110 -13.96 13.80 23.30
CA PHE A 110 -15.42 13.77 23.30
C PHE A 110 -16.02 14.35 24.59
N THR A 111 -15.21 14.96 25.45
CA THR A 111 -15.69 15.45 26.75
C THR A 111 -16.10 16.91 26.71
N GLY A 112 -15.61 17.67 25.72
CA GLY A 112 -15.71 19.14 25.72
C GLY A 112 -15.07 19.77 26.96
N LYS A 113 -14.24 19.03 27.71
CA LYS A 113 -13.58 19.51 28.93
C LYS A 113 -12.13 19.87 28.64
N LEU A 114 -11.67 20.88 29.36
CA LEU A 114 -10.26 21.18 29.50
C LEU A 114 -9.54 20.00 30.17
N SER A 115 -8.34 19.71 29.71
CA SER A 115 -7.41 18.78 30.35
C SER A 115 -5.98 19.29 30.19
N THR A 116 -5.02 18.72 30.92
CA THR A 116 -3.60 19.07 30.76
C THR A 116 -3.09 18.82 29.34
N VAL A 117 -3.71 17.87 28.62
CA VAL A 117 -3.38 17.56 27.23
C VAL A 117 -4.21 18.35 26.22
N ASN A 118 -5.25 19.05 26.68
CA ASN A 118 -6.11 19.86 25.83
C ASN A 118 -6.68 21.08 26.56
N PRO A 119 -6.14 22.28 26.27
CA PRO A 119 -6.59 23.53 26.87
C PRO A 119 -7.83 24.14 26.19
N TYR A 120 -8.53 23.43 25.29
CA TYR A 120 -9.71 23.93 24.59
C TYR A 120 -10.95 23.06 24.87
N PRO A 121 -12.09 23.62 25.33
CA PRO A 121 -13.27 22.83 25.72
C PRO A 121 -14.09 22.38 24.50
N GLU A 122 -13.44 21.78 23.51
CA GLU A 122 -13.99 21.51 22.18
C GLU A 122 -13.75 20.06 21.77
N TYR A 123 -14.54 19.60 20.79
CA TYR A 123 -14.40 18.26 20.23
C TYR A 123 -13.43 18.31 19.04
N TYR A 124 -12.49 17.38 19.01
CA TYR A 124 -11.54 17.23 17.93
C TYR A 124 -11.09 15.77 17.85
N LEU A 125 -10.52 15.42 16.70
CA LEU A 125 -9.92 14.11 16.49
C LEU A 125 -8.65 14.20 15.64
N LEU A 126 -7.77 13.24 15.86
CA LEU A 126 -6.59 12.96 15.04
C LEU A 126 -6.78 11.63 14.31
N LEU A 127 -6.79 11.69 12.98
CA LEU A 127 -6.77 10.53 12.09
C LEU A 127 -5.35 10.33 11.56
N ARG A 128 -4.77 9.15 11.83
CA ARG A 128 -3.56 8.66 11.18
C ARG A 128 -3.94 8.08 9.83
N GLY A 129 -3.65 8.80 8.75
CA GLY A 129 -3.95 8.34 7.41
C GLY A 129 -3.05 7.16 7.01
N ASP A 130 -3.62 6.20 6.28
CA ASP A 130 -2.86 5.09 5.69
C ASP A 130 -1.88 5.56 4.60
N ASP A 131 -2.05 6.82 4.15
CA ASP A 131 -1.14 7.54 3.26
C ASP A 131 0.09 8.12 4.00
N GLY A 132 0.18 7.94 5.32
CA GLY A 132 1.28 8.40 6.16
C GLY A 132 1.15 9.83 6.66
N ASN A 133 0.03 10.52 6.39
CA ASN A 133 -0.22 11.88 6.88
C ASN A 133 -1.14 11.89 8.10
N ASP A 134 -1.00 12.92 8.94
CA ASP A 134 -1.84 13.15 10.12
C ASP A 134 -2.92 14.20 9.78
N TYR A 135 -4.19 13.87 10.04
CA TYR A 135 -5.34 14.73 9.74
C TYR A 135 -6.09 15.13 11.00
N PHE A 136 -6.13 16.43 11.26
CA PHE A 136 -6.82 17.00 12.42
C PHE A 136 -8.19 17.56 12.01
N TYR A 137 -9.23 17.13 12.73
CA TYR A 137 -10.57 17.72 12.63
C TYR A 137 -10.83 18.45 13.93
N VAL A 138 -11.10 19.74 13.83
CA VAL A 138 -11.19 20.66 14.98
C VAL A 138 -12.54 21.36 14.96
N HIS A 139 -13.00 21.80 16.12
CA HIS A 139 -14.32 22.46 16.32
C HIS A 139 -15.51 21.56 15.97
N LEU A 140 -15.37 20.24 16.23
CA LEU A 140 -16.46 19.30 16.03
C LEU A 140 -17.58 19.55 17.04
N ASN A 141 -18.78 19.07 16.70
CA ASN A 141 -19.90 19.05 17.63
C ASN A 141 -19.80 17.85 18.59
N ASN A 142 -20.59 17.87 19.66
CA ASN A 142 -20.91 16.64 20.38
C ASN A 142 -21.80 15.72 19.51
N ASP A 143 -21.64 14.40 19.60
CA ASP A 143 -22.52 13.44 18.90
C ASP A 143 -23.91 13.31 19.56
N THR A 144 -24.34 14.32 20.31
CA THR A 144 -25.66 14.40 20.93
C THR A 144 -26.48 15.46 20.18
N PRO A 145 -27.46 15.05 19.36
CA PRO A 145 -28.45 15.99 18.84
C PRO A 145 -29.12 16.72 20.01
N GLY A 146 -29.21 18.06 19.90
CA GLY A 146 -29.68 18.94 20.98
C GLY A 146 -31.10 18.66 21.45
#